data_AF-A0A367IR69-F1
#
_entry.id   AF-A0A367IR69-F1
#
_cell.length_a   1.000
_cell.length_b   1.000
_cell.length_c   1.000
_cell.angle_alpha   90.00
_cell.angle_beta   90.00
_cell.angle_gamma   90.00
#
_symmetry.space_group_name_H-M   'P 1'
#
loop_
_entity.id
_entity.type
_entity.pdbx_description
1 polymer ?
#
loop_
_entity_poly.entity_id
_entity_poly.type
_entity_poly.pdbx_seq_one_letter_code
_entity_poly.pdbx_strand_id
1 'polypeptide(L)' 'DEGEQNTRTKRIKSDMTIFDYWESNTLDSVTNPSLKEFLVSVGIQPKKLKADLVEQVNEYFRSKQK' A
#
# COMPACT_ATOMS: atom_id res chain seq x y z
N ASP A 1 -27.09 23.20 -24.23
CA ASP A 1 -26.35 21.94 -24.42
C ASP A 1 -25.19 21.85 -23.44
N GLU A 2 -25.40 21.07 -22.38
CA GLU A 2 -24.35 20.66 -21.45
C GLU A 2 -23.51 19.56 -22.10
N GLY A 3 -22.22 19.82 -22.28
CA GLY A 3 -21.24 18.85 -22.76
C GLY A 3 -20.52 18.18 -21.60
N GLU A 4 -21.19 17.24 -20.94
CA GLU A 4 -20.63 16.25 -20.01
C GLU A 4 -19.52 15.44 -20.71
N GLN A 5 -18.25 15.75 -20.45
CA GLN A 5 -17.13 14.91 -20.88
C GLN A 5 -16.81 13.84 -19.83
N ASN A 6 -17.63 12.79 -19.83
CA ASN A 6 -17.27 11.50 -19.27
C ASN A 6 -16.32 10.77 -20.22
N THR A 7 -15.02 10.85 -19.94
CA THR A 7 -14.10 9.75 -20.28
C THR A 7 -13.23 9.44 -19.07
N ARG A 8 -13.82 8.64 -18.17
CA ARG A 8 -13.17 7.74 -17.21
C ARG A 8 -11.81 7.27 -17.72
N THR A 9 -10.77 8.02 -17.36
CA THR A 9 -9.41 7.71 -17.75
C THR A 9 -9.06 6.39 -17.07
N LYS A 10 -8.86 5.35 -17.88
CA LYS A 10 -8.04 4.18 -17.55
C LYS A 10 -6.68 4.70 -17.07
N ARG A 11 -6.58 5.09 -15.81
CA ARG A 11 -5.28 5.18 -15.14
C ARG A 11 -4.94 3.75 -14.80
N ILE A 12 -4.22 3.13 -15.73
CA ILE A 12 -3.02 2.32 -15.50
C ILE A 12 -2.88 2.02 -14.01
N LYS A 13 -2.85 0.75 -13.60
CA LYS A 13 -2.35 0.36 -12.27
C LYS A 13 -0.98 1.00 -12.13
N SER A 14 -0.92 2.22 -11.65
CA SER A 14 0.32 2.89 -11.31
C SER A 14 0.96 1.94 -10.33
N ASP A 15 2.23 1.60 -10.56
CA ASP A 15 3.09 0.92 -9.61
C ASP A 15 3.14 1.73 -8.30
N MET A 16 2.04 1.70 -7.55
CA MET A 16 1.93 2.28 -6.23
C MET A 16 2.83 1.43 -5.35
N THR A 17 3.86 2.05 -4.81
CA THR A 17 4.77 1.38 -3.89
C THR A 17 4.06 1.15 -2.56
N ILE A 18 4.60 0.26 -1.72
CA ILE A 18 4.07 0.04 -0.37
C ILE A 18 4.04 1.34 0.46
N PHE A 19 4.95 2.27 0.18
CA PHE A 19 4.94 3.61 0.77
C PHE A 19 3.73 4.45 0.31
N ASP A 20 3.38 4.44 -0.98
CA ASP A 20 2.22 5.18 -1.52
C ASP A 20 0.90 4.68 -0.89
N TYR A 21 0.75 3.36 -0.75
CA TYR A 21 -0.37 2.75 -0.05
C TYR A 21 -0.41 3.12 1.44
N TRP A 22 0.76 3.30 2.07
CA TRP A 22 0.86 3.74 3.46
C TRP A 22 0.45 5.21 3.61
N GLU A 23 1.01 6.11 2.81
CA GLU A 23 0.64 7.54 2.83
C GLU A 23 -0.84 7.77 2.51
N SER A 24 -1.38 6.99 1.58
CA SER A 24 -2.80 7.05 1.22
C SER A 24 -3.71 6.30 2.21
N ASN A 25 -3.17 5.68 3.26
CA ASN A 25 -3.92 4.85 4.21
C ASN A 25 -4.75 3.73 3.55
N THR A 26 -4.24 3.17 2.45
CA THR A 26 -4.88 2.12 1.62
C THR A 26 -4.09 0.80 1.61
N LEU A 27 -3.21 0.58 2.59
CA LEU A 27 -2.45 -0.68 2.75
C LEU A 27 -3.32 -1.95 2.81
N ASP A 28 -4.59 -1.83 3.21
CA ASP A 28 -5.51 -2.95 3.20
C ASP A 28 -5.76 -3.49 1.79
N SER A 29 -5.69 -2.63 0.77
CA SER A 29 -5.81 -2.98 -0.66
C SER A 29 -4.59 -3.72 -1.23
N VAL A 30 -3.46 -3.71 -0.51
CA VAL A 30 -2.23 -4.42 -0.92
C VAL A 30 -2.38 -5.92 -0.66
N THR A 31 -1.90 -6.77 -1.55
CA THR A 31 -2.00 -8.23 -1.29
C THR A 31 -1.03 -8.69 -0.20
N ASN A 32 -1.38 -9.77 0.51
CA ASN A 32 -0.50 -10.39 1.52
C ASN A 32 0.93 -10.64 0.99
N PRO A 33 1.16 -11.26 -0.18
CA PRO A 33 2.52 -11.51 -0.66
C PRO A 33 3.32 -10.21 -0.84
N SER A 34 2.73 -9.14 -1.38
CA SER A 34 3.41 -7.86 -1.54
C SER A 34 3.81 -7.23 -0.20
N LEU A 35 2.94 -7.29 0.81
CA LEU A 35 3.30 -6.83 2.16
C LEU A 35 4.43 -7.66 2.77
N LYS A 36 4.37 -8.99 2.60
CA LYS A 36 5.40 -9.90 3.12
C LYS A 36 6.75 -9.66 2.46
N GLU A 37 6.77 -9.52 1.14
CA GLU A 37 7.98 -9.25 0.37
C GLU A 37 8.64 -7.95 0.85
N PHE A 38 7.86 -6.88 1.02
CA PHE A 38 8.37 -5.63 1.56
C PHE A 38 8.92 -5.78 2.99
N LEU A 39 8.17 -6.42 3.89
CA LEU A 39 8.61 -6.64 5.26
C LEU A 39 9.93 -7.42 5.30
N VAL A 40 10.04 -8.49 4.52
CA VAL A 40 11.30 -9.26 4.40
C VAL A 40 12.42 -8.40 3.82
N SER A 41 12.13 -7.60 2.79
CA SER A 41 13.11 -6.69 2.17
C SER A 41 13.66 -5.64 3.14
N VAL A 42 12.88 -5.24 4.16
CA VAL A 42 13.33 -4.31 5.21
C VAL A 42 13.83 -5.03 6.47
N GLY A 43 13.96 -6.35 6.44
CA GLY A 43 14.48 -7.17 7.55
C GLY A 43 13.46 -7.47 8.65
N ILE A 44 12.16 -7.27 8.41
CA ILE A 44 11.08 -7.60 9.34
C ILE A 44 10.49 -8.96 8.99
N GLN A 45 10.38 -9.83 10.00
CA GLN A 45 9.71 -11.12 9.82
C GLN A 45 8.19 -10.91 9.65
N PRO A 46 7.59 -11.33 8.52
CA PRO A 46 6.17 -11.13 8.29
C PRO A 46 5.31 -12.03 9.18
N LYS A 47 4.28 -11.44 9.79
CA LYS A 47 3.25 -12.16 10.54
C LYS A 47 2.28 -12.92 9.60
N LYS A 48 1.42 -13.75 10.19
CA LYS A 48 0.51 -14.63 9.43
C LYS A 48 -0.76 -13.91 8.94
N LEU A 49 -1.34 -13.03 9.76
CA LEU A 49 -2.61 -12.37 9.45
C LEU A 49 -2.38 -11.10 8.63
N LYS A 50 -3.36 -10.75 7.78
CA LYS A 50 -3.32 -9.54 6.95
C LYS A 50 -3.27 -8.26 7.79
N ALA A 51 -4.12 -8.14 8.81
CA ALA A 51 -4.16 -6.99 9.71
C ALA A 51 -2.79 -6.76 10.38
N ASP A 52 -2.19 -7.85 10.89
CA ASP A 52 -0.84 -7.84 11.45
C ASP A 52 0.22 -7.37 10.45
N LEU A 53 0.18 -7.83 9.19
CA LEU A 53 1.12 -7.39 8.15
C LEU A 53 0.98 -5.89 7.86
N VAL A 54 -0.25 -5.39 7.78
CA VAL A 54 -0.53 -3.95 7.59
C VAL A 54 0.00 -3.14 8.77
N GLU A 55 -0.21 -3.62 9.99
CA GLU A 55 0.31 -2.99 11.20
C GLU A 55 1.84 -2.93 11.19
N GLN A 56 2.53 -4.03 10.84
CA GLN A 56 4.00 -4.04 10.75
C GLN A 56 4.54 -3.03 9.74
N VAL A 57 3.88 -2.87 8.59
CA VAL A 57 4.26 -1.86 7.59
C VAL A 57 3.98 -0.44 8.11
N ASN A 58 2.85 -0.24 8.78
CA ASN A 58 2.52 1.04 9.42
C ASN A 58 3.57 1.44 10.47
N GLU A 59 3.93 0.52 11.37
CA GLU A 59 4.93 0.75 12.40
C GLU A 59 6.30 1.08 11.79
N TYR A 60 6.72 0.35 10.76
CA TYR A 60 7.98 0.59 10.06
C TYR A 60 8.09 2.04 9.56
N PHE A 61 7.10 2.52 8.79
CA PHE A 61 7.14 3.87 8.25
C PHE A 61 6.95 4.94 9.32
N ARG A 62 6.11 4.71 10.32
CA ARG A 62 5.95 5.62 11.48
C ARG A 62 7.25 5.77 12.27
N SER A 63 8.00 4.69 12.48
CA SER A 63 9.30 4.73 13.15
C SER A 63 10.38 5.44 12.31
N LYS A 64 10.25 5.47 10.98
CA LYS A 64 11.19 6.15 10.08
C LYS A 64 10.95 7.66 9.94
N GLN A 65 9.76 8.16 10.28
CA GLN A 65 9.44 9.60 10.25
C GLN A 65 9.77 10.35 11.54
N LYS A 66 10.43 9.69 12.50
CA LYS A 66 10.80 10.26 13.80
C LYS A 66 12.31 10.53 13.85
#